data_AF-A0AAV7JPG7-F1
#
_entry.id   AF-A0AAV7JPG7-F1
#
_cell.length_a   1.000
_cell.length_b   1.000
_cell.length_c   1.000
_cell.angle_alpha   90.00
_cell.angle_beta   90.00
_cell.angle_gamma   90.00
#
_symmetry.space_group_name_H-M   'P 1'
#
loop_
_entity.id
_entity.type
_entity.pdbx_description
1 polymer ?
#
loop_
_entity_poly.entity_id
_entity_poly.type
_entity_poly.pdbx_seq_one_letter_code
_entity_poly.pdbx_strand_id
1 'polypeptide(L)'
;MAGLSAAKALIPLNVTFVRILDEKVRDDCLKELSNDKTFLSDVTINAFGVLIKNNYPDIEGFQDTILSKNRQFVRAALNSFQIHHDGKLHWKVSRIDDEGNISVYDSLLIRGLSEELDIQLALLYRSETEDLKVTVQELQQQRGISDCGVFAIVVSIALANGLEPSILRWNQGNMRRHLRNFIISEKLSPLPTISERLCSRIKVNKKLEYTIELWCICRLPEFAFKNMVNCQVCTQWFHKPCVGLQDITQKVSSFICKSCNSKKSLVKIL
;
A
#
# COMPACT_ATOMS: atom_id res chain seq x y z
N MET A 1 9.22 46.12 -58.99
CA MET A 1 10.15 44.99 -58.83
C MET A 1 10.13 44.57 -57.37
N ALA A 2 9.95 43.27 -57.13
CA ALA A 2 9.99 42.47 -55.89
C ALA A 2 10.18 43.21 -54.55
N GLY A 3 9.37 43.07 -53.51
CA GLY A 3 8.60 41.91 -53.06
C GLY A 3 9.47 40.99 -52.21
N LEU A 4 9.39 41.08 -50.87
CA LEU A 4 9.51 39.94 -49.96
C LEU A 4 9.07 40.32 -48.53
N SER A 5 7.86 39.87 -48.22
CA SER A 5 7.27 39.72 -46.90
C SER A 5 8.05 38.66 -46.11
N ALA A 6 8.56 39.02 -44.93
CA ALA A 6 9.01 38.03 -43.96
C ALA A 6 7.80 37.58 -43.14
N ALA A 7 7.11 36.55 -43.63
CA ALA A 7 6.14 35.81 -42.85
C ALA A 7 6.87 35.22 -41.62
N LYS A 8 6.54 35.72 -40.42
CA LYS A 8 6.83 34.99 -39.18
C LYS A 8 6.07 33.67 -39.27
N ALA A 9 6.82 32.59 -39.51
CA ALA A 9 6.31 31.24 -39.39
C ALA A 9 5.73 31.07 -37.98
N LEU A 10 4.40 31.01 -37.90
CA LEU A 10 3.72 30.45 -36.74
C LEU A 10 4.14 28.98 -36.69
N ILE A 11 5.03 28.65 -35.75
CA ILE A 11 5.32 27.27 -35.39
C ILE A 11 3.97 26.68 -34.94
N PRO A 12 3.45 25.61 -35.57
CA PRO A 12 2.29 24.95 -35.02
C PRO A 12 2.72 24.32 -33.69
N LEU A 13 2.23 24.87 -32.58
CA LEU A 13 2.25 24.20 -31.28
C LEU A 13 1.30 23.00 -31.34
N ASN A 14 1.67 21.97 -32.12
CA ASN A 14 1.18 20.62 -31.88
C ASN A 14 1.94 20.06 -30.69
N VAL A 15 1.75 20.68 -29.52
CA VAL A 15 1.98 19.99 -28.27
C VAL A 15 0.79 19.05 -28.12
N THR A 16 0.90 17.85 -28.67
CA THR A 16 0.02 16.76 -28.25
C THR A 16 0.23 16.62 -26.74
N PHE A 17 -0.74 17.07 -25.95
CA PHE A 17 -0.78 16.75 -24.53
C PHE A 17 -0.85 15.23 -24.44
N VAL A 18 0.29 14.60 -24.18
CA VAL A 18 0.34 13.17 -23.89
C VAL A 18 -0.34 13.02 -22.54
N ARG A 19 -1.51 12.37 -22.56
CA ARG A 19 -2.25 12.02 -21.34
C ARG A 19 -1.43 11.01 -20.54
N ILE A 20 -1.49 11.13 -19.22
CA ILE A 20 -0.80 10.23 -18.31
C ILE A 20 -1.49 8.87 -18.31
N LEU A 21 -2.82 8.89 -18.30
CA LEU A 21 -3.63 7.67 -18.29
C LEU A 21 -4.12 7.32 -19.69
N ASP A 22 -4.13 6.01 -19.97
CA ASP A 22 -4.83 5.45 -21.13
C ASP A 22 -6.31 5.80 -21.10
N GLU A 23 -6.90 6.01 -22.28
CA GLU A 23 -8.30 6.45 -22.40
C GLU A 23 -9.28 5.46 -21.78
N LYS A 24 -9.06 4.15 -21.96
CA LYS A 24 -9.92 3.13 -21.37
C LYS A 24 -9.82 3.14 -19.85
N VAL A 25 -8.60 3.24 -19.30
CA VAL A 25 -8.36 3.33 -17.85
C VAL A 25 -9.07 4.55 -17.27
N ARG A 26 -8.97 5.70 -17.95
CA ARG A 26 -9.65 6.94 -17.55
C ARG A 26 -11.16 6.77 -17.49
N ASP A 27 -11.75 6.18 -18.53
CA ASP A 27 -13.20 5.99 -18.62
C ASP A 27 -13.72 5.01 -17.55
N ASP A 28 -12.99 3.92 -17.30
CA ASP A 28 -13.28 2.97 -16.22
C ASP A 28 -13.24 3.66 -14.85
N CYS A 29 -12.21 4.47 -14.57
CA CYS A 29 -12.10 5.26 -13.34
C CYS A 29 -13.29 6.22 -13.17
N LEU A 30 -13.63 6.96 -14.24
CA LEU A 30 -14.75 7.91 -14.19
C LEU A 30 -16.08 7.20 -13.96
N LYS A 31 -16.30 6.02 -14.56
CA LYS A 31 -17.51 5.24 -14.33
C LYS A 31 -17.64 4.82 -12.86
N GLU A 32 -16.57 4.32 -12.24
CA GLU A 32 -16.57 3.92 -10.83
C GLU A 32 -16.83 5.11 -9.89
N LEU A 33 -16.22 6.26 -10.19
CA LEU A 33 -16.36 7.47 -9.38
C LEU A 33 -17.70 8.19 -9.55
N SER A 34 -18.51 7.87 -10.58
CA SER A 34 -19.85 8.44 -10.78
C SER A 34 -20.89 7.95 -9.77
N ASN A 35 -20.68 6.78 -9.18
CA ASN A 35 -21.66 6.11 -8.31
C ASN A 35 -21.10 5.99 -6.89
N ASP A 36 -21.83 6.49 -5.90
CA ASP A 36 -21.43 6.49 -4.49
C ASP A 36 -21.44 5.08 -3.86
N LYS A 37 -22.16 4.12 -4.46
CA LYS A 37 -22.24 2.72 -4.02
C LYS A 37 -21.20 1.81 -4.67
N THR A 38 -20.41 2.29 -5.63
CA THR A 38 -19.42 1.48 -6.34
C THR A 38 -18.09 1.44 -5.59
N PHE A 39 -17.60 0.23 -5.33
CA PHE A 39 -16.25 -0.01 -4.82
C PHE A 39 -15.22 0.26 -5.92
N LEU A 40 -14.12 0.92 -5.56
CA LEU A 40 -13.04 1.15 -6.51
C LEU A 40 -12.25 -0.14 -6.76
N SER A 41 -11.91 -0.40 -8.02
CA SER A 41 -11.07 -1.53 -8.44
C SER A 41 -9.58 -1.24 -8.27
N ASP A 42 -8.77 -2.30 -8.41
CA ASP A 42 -7.31 -2.20 -8.52
C ASP A 42 -6.88 -1.33 -9.70
N VAL A 43 -7.60 -1.35 -10.82
CA VAL A 43 -7.37 -0.45 -11.97
C VAL A 43 -7.44 1.01 -11.53
N THR A 44 -8.52 1.41 -10.84
CA THR A 44 -8.68 2.79 -10.37
C THR A 44 -7.63 3.15 -9.32
N ILE A 45 -7.37 2.28 -8.35
CA ILE A 45 -6.36 2.53 -7.30
C ILE A 45 -4.96 2.72 -7.92
N ASN A 46 -4.56 1.83 -8.83
CA ASN A 46 -3.28 1.90 -9.51
C ASN A 46 -3.18 3.16 -10.41
N ALA A 47 -4.26 3.54 -11.10
CA ALA A 47 -4.31 4.77 -11.90
C ALA A 47 -4.07 6.02 -11.05
N PHE A 48 -4.64 6.11 -9.84
CA PHE A 48 -4.31 7.20 -8.91
C PHE A 48 -2.86 7.14 -8.42
N GLY A 49 -2.29 5.95 -8.21
CA GLY A 49 -0.87 5.82 -7.91
C GLY A 49 0.02 6.46 -8.99
N VAL A 50 -0.29 6.21 -10.27
CA VAL A 50 0.41 6.84 -11.41
C VAL A 50 0.23 8.37 -11.40
N LEU A 51 -1.00 8.87 -11.24
CA LEU A 51 -1.26 10.31 -11.22
C LEU A 51 -0.56 11.02 -10.05
N ILE A 52 -0.56 10.42 -8.86
CA ILE A 52 0.08 10.99 -7.68
C ILE A 52 1.60 10.99 -7.89
N LYS A 53 2.22 9.89 -8.34
CA LYS A 53 3.66 9.87 -8.68
C LYS A 53 4.04 10.91 -9.74
N ASN A 54 3.18 11.15 -10.74
CA ASN A 54 3.45 12.20 -11.72
C ASN A 54 3.46 13.61 -11.10
N ASN A 55 2.61 13.87 -10.11
CA ASN A 55 2.57 15.17 -9.41
C ASN A 55 3.63 15.27 -8.30
N TYR A 56 4.13 14.15 -7.78
CA TYR A 56 5.16 14.05 -6.74
C TYR A 56 6.20 12.98 -7.11
N PRO A 57 7.15 13.27 -8.01
CA PRO A 57 8.07 12.25 -8.53
C PRO A 57 8.98 11.59 -7.48
N ASP A 58 9.23 12.28 -6.38
CA ASP A 58 10.15 11.82 -5.31
C ASP A 58 9.50 10.87 -4.30
N ILE A 59 8.17 10.70 -4.32
CA ILE A 59 7.52 9.79 -3.37
C ILE A 59 7.77 8.34 -3.78
N GLU A 60 8.11 7.53 -2.79
CA GLU A 60 8.28 6.10 -2.97
C GLU A 60 7.00 5.33 -2.63
N GLY A 61 6.91 4.09 -3.15
CA GLY A 61 5.74 3.22 -2.98
C GLY A 61 4.86 3.12 -4.23
N PHE A 62 3.54 2.99 -4.03
CA PHE A 62 2.56 2.70 -5.09
C PHE A 62 2.94 1.53 -6.00
N GLN A 63 3.45 0.46 -5.42
CA GLN A 63 3.59 -0.81 -6.13
C GLN A 63 2.20 -1.28 -6.59
N ASP A 64 2.14 -1.90 -7.77
CA ASP A 64 0.89 -2.43 -8.33
C ASP A 64 0.20 -3.32 -7.29
N THR A 65 -1.05 -2.98 -6.96
CA THR A 65 -1.83 -3.67 -5.92
C THR A 65 -2.07 -5.15 -6.24
N ILE A 66 -1.90 -5.61 -7.48
CA ILE A 66 -1.98 -7.03 -7.86
C ILE A 66 -0.78 -7.82 -7.33
N LEU A 67 0.38 -7.18 -7.13
CA LEU A 67 1.59 -7.85 -6.62
C LEU A 67 1.38 -8.45 -5.22
N SER A 68 0.44 -7.92 -4.43
CA SER A 68 0.08 -8.50 -3.14
C SER A 68 -0.47 -9.92 -3.28
N LYS A 69 -1.34 -10.16 -4.27
CA LYS A 69 -1.99 -11.46 -4.53
C LYS A 69 -0.96 -12.56 -4.81
N ASN A 70 0.15 -12.19 -5.45
CA ASN A 70 1.24 -13.11 -5.79
C ASN A 70 2.41 -13.06 -4.80
N ARG A 71 2.31 -12.28 -3.71
CA ARG A 71 3.38 -12.09 -2.71
C ARG A 71 4.68 -11.54 -3.31
N GLN A 72 4.54 -10.67 -4.29
CA GLN A 72 5.62 -10.11 -5.10
C GLN A 72 5.96 -8.66 -4.74
N PHE A 73 5.44 -8.14 -3.62
CA PHE A 73 5.88 -6.83 -3.14
C PHE A 73 7.39 -6.81 -2.90
N VAL A 74 8.02 -5.78 -3.45
CA VAL A 74 9.40 -5.43 -3.21
C VAL A 74 9.49 -4.65 -1.90
N ARG A 75 10.65 -4.70 -1.24
CA ARG A 75 10.88 -3.96 0.00
C ARG A 75 10.61 -2.47 -0.21
N ALA A 76 9.84 -1.86 0.68
CA ALA A 76 9.61 -0.42 0.71
C ALA A 76 10.89 0.35 1.10
N ALA A 77 11.08 1.52 0.49
CA ALA A 77 12.03 2.51 0.98
C ALA A 77 11.49 3.19 2.26
N LEU A 78 12.37 3.84 3.03
CA LEU A 78 11.92 4.72 4.11
C LEU A 78 11.15 5.92 3.54
N ASN A 79 10.33 6.55 4.39
CA ASN A 79 9.45 7.65 4.00
C ASN A 79 8.60 7.35 2.75
N SER A 80 7.97 6.17 2.75
CA SER A 80 7.13 5.70 1.65
C SER A 80 5.78 5.22 2.17
N PHE A 81 4.82 5.04 1.26
CA PHE A 81 3.52 4.50 1.60
C PHE A 81 2.94 3.63 0.47
N GLN A 82 2.04 2.72 0.85
CA GLN A 82 1.48 1.72 -0.05
C GLN A 82 -0.02 1.54 0.21
N ILE A 83 -0.80 1.42 -0.87
CA ILE A 83 -2.20 1.02 -0.80
C ILE A 83 -2.29 -0.51 -0.85
N HIS A 84 -3.11 -1.08 0.04
CA HIS A 84 -3.30 -2.51 0.23
C HIS A 84 -4.75 -2.90 0.01
N HIS A 85 -4.97 -4.06 -0.62
CA HIS A 85 -6.26 -4.73 -0.61
C HIS A 85 -6.20 -5.90 0.38
N ASP A 86 -7.10 -5.94 1.35
CA ASP A 86 -7.04 -6.89 2.48
C ASP A 86 -7.63 -8.28 2.19
N GLY A 87 -7.99 -8.53 0.91
CA GLY A 87 -8.65 -9.76 0.45
C GLY A 87 -10.15 -9.84 0.75
N LYS A 88 -10.71 -8.85 1.47
CA LYS A 88 -12.11 -8.82 1.95
C LYS A 88 -12.85 -7.56 1.47
N LEU A 89 -12.60 -7.17 0.21
CA LEU A 89 -13.20 -6.00 -0.45
C LEU A 89 -12.98 -4.69 0.32
N HIS A 90 -11.77 -4.49 0.86
CA HIS A 90 -11.45 -3.32 1.64
C HIS A 90 -10.02 -2.83 1.39
N TRP A 91 -9.90 -1.51 1.25
CA TRP A 91 -8.66 -0.81 0.92
C TRP A 91 -8.10 -0.10 2.16
N LYS A 92 -6.79 -0.22 2.37
CA LYS A 92 -6.06 0.41 3.49
C LYS A 92 -4.76 1.01 2.99
N VAL A 93 -4.18 1.92 3.77
CA VAL A 93 -2.87 2.51 3.45
C VAL A 93 -1.90 2.19 4.57
N SER A 94 -0.69 1.78 4.23
CA SER A 94 0.42 1.72 5.19
C SER A 94 1.49 2.75 4.83
N ARG A 95 2.21 3.23 5.84
CA ARG A 95 3.34 4.16 5.70
C ARG A 95 4.48 3.68 6.57
N ILE A 96 5.71 3.86 6.10
CA ILE A 96 6.92 3.86 6.92
C ILE A 96 7.53 5.27 6.90
N ASP A 97 7.92 5.80 8.07
CA ASP A 97 8.59 7.10 8.17
C ASP A 97 10.13 6.95 8.07
N ASP A 98 10.85 8.07 8.22
CA ASP A 98 12.33 8.09 8.17
C ASP A 98 12.99 7.33 9.33
N GLU A 99 12.26 7.11 10.43
CA GLU A 99 12.73 6.41 11.62
C GLU A 99 12.43 4.90 11.55
N GLY A 100 11.69 4.47 10.53
CA GLY A 100 11.26 3.10 10.34
C GLY A 100 9.98 2.72 11.08
N ASN A 101 9.25 3.68 11.66
CA ASN A 101 7.97 3.41 12.30
C ASN A 101 6.91 3.17 11.23
N ILE A 102 6.13 2.10 11.40
CA ILE A 102 5.08 1.71 10.46
C ILE A 102 3.72 2.11 11.01
N SER A 103 2.93 2.80 10.19
CA SER A 103 1.56 3.16 10.48
C SER A 103 0.59 2.59 9.45
N VAL A 104 -0.59 2.17 9.90
CA VAL A 104 -1.70 1.74 9.04
C VAL A 104 -2.89 2.67 9.23
N TYR A 105 -3.46 3.10 8.12
CA TYR A 105 -4.62 3.97 8.03
C TYR A 105 -5.82 3.20 7.47
N ASP A 106 -6.90 3.17 8.24
CA ASP A 106 -8.10 2.39 7.94
C ASP A 106 -9.37 3.21 8.18
N SER A 107 -10.14 3.43 7.12
CA SER A 107 -11.41 4.17 7.18
C SER A 107 -12.58 3.33 7.72
N LEU A 108 -12.37 2.04 8.01
CA LEU A 108 -13.38 1.10 8.50
C LEU A 108 -12.79 0.14 9.56
N LEU A 109 -12.28 0.72 10.66
CA LEU A 109 -11.55 0.03 11.74
C LEU A 109 -12.30 -1.11 12.43
N ILE A 110 -13.64 -1.12 12.37
CA ILE A 110 -14.46 -2.19 12.96
C ILE A 110 -14.10 -3.59 12.46
N ARG A 111 -13.41 -3.70 11.31
CA ARG A 111 -12.98 -4.97 10.74
C ARG A 111 -11.65 -5.50 11.27
N GLY A 112 -10.87 -4.68 11.98
CA GLY A 112 -9.50 -5.02 12.39
C GLY A 112 -8.55 -5.23 11.20
N LEU A 113 -7.30 -5.62 11.48
CA LEU A 113 -6.34 -6.02 10.45
C LEU A 113 -6.55 -7.49 10.07
N SER A 114 -6.38 -7.83 8.80
CA SER A 114 -6.56 -9.19 8.29
C SER A 114 -5.22 -9.91 8.16
N GLU A 115 -5.24 -11.25 8.26
CA GLU A 115 -4.06 -12.10 7.99
C GLU A 115 -3.40 -11.76 6.64
N GLU A 116 -4.21 -11.45 5.63
CA GLU A 116 -3.71 -11.09 4.30
C GLU A 116 -2.95 -9.76 4.32
N LEU A 117 -3.42 -8.77 5.09
CA LEU A 117 -2.68 -7.52 5.29
C LEU A 117 -1.38 -7.77 6.05
N ASP A 118 -1.38 -8.62 7.08
CA ASP A 118 -0.17 -8.91 7.86
C ASP A 118 0.94 -9.50 6.98
N ILE A 119 0.57 -10.41 6.08
CA ILE A 119 1.50 -10.98 5.08
C ILE A 119 2.05 -9.87 4.18
N GLN A 120 1.18 -8.98 3.70
CA GLN A 120 1.60 -7.87 2.84
C GLN A 120 2.54 -6.90 3.55
N LEU A 121 2.26 -6.53 4.80
CA LEU A 121 3.11 -5.65 5.61
C LEU A 121 4.47 -6.30 5.89
N ALA A 122 4.49 -7.59 6.22
CA ALA A 122 5.72 -8.35 6.43
C ALA A 122 6.59 -8.41 5.15
N LEU A 123 5.99 -8.68 4.00
CA LEU A 123 6.70 -8.69 2.70
C LEU A 123 7.26 -7.32 2.31
N LEU A 124 6.48 -6.27 2.58
CA LEU A 124 6.80 -4.90 2.20
C LEU A 124 7.90 -4.31 3.08
N TYR A 125 7.81 -4.47 4.40
CA TYR A 125 8.73 -3.80 5.34
C TYR A 125 9.91 -4.67 5.78
N ARG A 126 9.76 -6.00 5.77
CA ARG A 126 10.83 -6.98 6.04
C ARG A 126 11.60 -6.70 7.33
N SER A 127 10.91 -6.80 8.46
CA SER A 127 11.54 -6.64 9.78
C SER A 127 12.74 -7.56 9.94
N GLU A 128 13.79 -7.05 10.58
CA GLU A 128 14.96 -7.85 10.94
C GLU A 128 14.73 -8.65 12.23
N THR A 129 13.80 -8.19 13.07
CA THR A 129 13.38 -8.82 14.31
C THR A 129 12.29 -9.87 14.09
N GLU A 130 11.97 -10.62 15.15
CA GLU A 130 10.87 -11.60 15.16
C GLU A 130 9.50 -10.92 15.19
N ASP A 131 9.44 -9.63 15.47
CA ASP A 131 8.21 -8.85 15.46
C ASP A 131 8.26 -7.75 14.38
N LEU A 132 7.11 -7.51 13.75
CA LEU A 132 6.83 -6.27 13.02
C LEU A 132 5.83 -5.43 13.82
N LYS A 133 6.31 -4.31 14.37
CA LYS A 133 5.48 -3.37 15.12
C LYS A 133 4.79 -2.40 14.17
N VAL A 134 3.49 -2.26 14.33
CA VAL A 134 2.62 -1.43 13.49
C VAL A 134 1.73 -0.58 14.40
N THR A 135 1.58 0.69 14.06
CA THR A 135 0.61 1.57 14.73
C THR A 135 -0.61 1.76 13.83
N VAL A 136 -1.79 1.36 14.30
CA VAL A 136 -3.04 1.68 13.62
C VAL A 136 -3.47 3.10 14.01
N GLN A 137 -3.49 3.99 13.03
CA GLN A 137 -3.91 5.38 13.21
C GLN A 137 -5.42 5.51 13.05
N GLU A 138 -6.07 6.14 14.02
CA GLU A 138 -7.50 6.44 13.92
C GLU A 138 -7.73 7.53 12.86
N LEU A 139 -8.46 7.15 11.81
CA LEU A 139 -8.97 8.07 10.79
C LEU A 139 -10.43 8.42 11.04
N GLN A 140 -10.88 9.51 10.41
CA GLN A 140 -12.32 9.69 10.17
C GLN A 140 -12.86 8.43 9.49
N GLN A 141 -13.80 7.76 10.17
CA GLN A 141 -14.45 6.58 9.65
C GLN A 141 -15.40 6.94 8.51
N GLN A 142 -15.39 6.15 7.45
CA GLN A 142 -16.26 6.35 6.30
C GLN A 142 -17.73 6.17 6.69
N ARG A 143 -18.61 6.91 6.01
CA ARG A 143 -20.05 6.64 6.00
C ARG A 143 -20.37 5.65 4.88
N GLY A 144 -21.06 4.56 5.18
CA GLY A 144 -21.34 3.50 4.21
C GLY A 144 -20.16 2.54 4.02
N ILE A 145 -20.24 1.68 3.00
CA ILE A 145 -19.30 0.55 2.81
C ILE A 145 -18.36 0.70 1.61
N SER A 146 -18.67 1.57 0.65
CA SER A 146 -18.06 1.61 -0.69
C SER A 146 -16.88 2.57 -0.84
N ASP A 147 -16.64 3.47 0.13
CA ASP A 147 -15.69 4.57 0.00
C ASP A 147 -14.27 4.26 0.52
N CYS A 148 -13.96 3.03 0.92
CA CYS A 148 -12.63 2.68 1.44
C CYS A 148 -11.51 2.98 0.43
N GLY A 149 -11.74 2.71 -0.85
CA GLY A 149 -10.80 3.08 -1.92
C GLY A 149 -10.66 4.60 -2.10
N VAL A 150 -11.76 5.35 -1.95
CA VAL A 150 -11.75 6.82 -2.00
C VAL A 150 -10.92 7.40 -0.84
N PHE A 151 -11.12 6.87 0.37
CA PHE A 151 -10.33 7.21 1.54
C PHE A 151 -8.85 6.87 1.34
N ALA A 152 -8.53 5.67 0.85
CA ALA A 152 -7.16 5.27 0.59
C ALA A 152 -6.43 6.23 -0.37
N ILE A 153 -7.11 6.71 -1.42
CA ILE A 153 -6.54 7.69 -2.35
C ILE A 153 -6.31 9.05 -1.68
N VAL A 154 -7.31 9.61 -0.98
CA VAL A 154 -7.14 10.94 -0.36
C VAL A 154 -6.13 10.94 0.80
N VAL A 155 -6.02 9.83 1.53
CA VAL A 155 -4.97 9.60 2.53
C VAL A 155 -3.60 9.62 1.86
N SER A 156 -3.46 8.92 0.75
CA SER A 156 -2.21 8.89 -0.03
C SER A 156 -1.83 10.26 -0.58
N ILE A 157 -2.80 11.05 -1.05
CA ILE A 157 -2.57 12.43 -1.48
C ILE A 157 -2.12 13.31 -0.29
N ALA A 158 -2.74 13.17 0.89
CA ALA A 158 -2.30 13.91 2.08
C ALA A 158 -0.87 13.56 2.48
N LEU A 159 -0.51 12.28 2.49
CA LEU A 159 0.84 11.82 2.76
C LEU A 159 1.85 12.39 1.74
N ALA A 160 1.51 12.39 0.44
CA ALA A 160 2.33 13.01 -0.59
C ALA A 160 2.54 14.53 -0.39
N ASN A 161 1.59 15.20 0.26
CA ASN A 161 1.69 16.62 0.63
C ASN A 161 2.38 16.86 2.00
N GLY A 162 2.91 15.81 2.64
CA GLY A 162 3.50 15.90 3.97
C GLY A 162 2.48 16.17 5.08
N LEU A 163 1.19 15.96 4.83
CA LEU A 163 0.12 16.14 5.81
C LEU A 163 -0.15 14.84 6.56
N GLU A 164 -0.40 14.96 7.86
CA GLU A 164 -0.80 13.82 8.69
C GLU A 164 -2.29 13.49 8.50
N PRO A 165 -2.67 12.33 7.93
CA PRO A 165 -4.06 12.05 7.58
C PRO A 165 -5.01 11.94 8.78
N SER A 166 -4.50 11.54 9.95
CA SER A 166 -5.31 11.32 11.15
C SER A 166 -5.90 12.61 11.73
N ILE A 167 -5.24 13.76 11.52
CA ILE A 167 -5.73 15.07 11.96
C ILE A 167 -6.68 15.73 10.97
N LEU A 168 -6.84 15.17 9.76
CA LEU A 168 -7.69 15.73 8.72
C LEU A 168 -9.18 15.39 8.92
N ARG A 169 -10.03 16.29 8.43
CA ARG A 169 -11.48 16.10 8.32
C ARG A 169 -11.91 16.19 6.87
N TRP A 170 -12.38 15.08 6.34
CA TRP A 170 -12.68 14.88 4.93
C TRP A 170 -14.14 15.20 4.63
N ASN A 171 -14.37 15.99 3.58
CA ASN A 171 -15.70 16.18 3.03
C ASN A 171 -16.08 15.00 2.13
N GLN A 172 -16.48 13.88 2.75
CA GLN A 172 -16.74 12.62 2.05
C GLN A 172 -17.69 12.76 0.85
N GLY A 173 -18.76 13.54 0.98
CA GLY A 173 -19.72 13.78 -0.11
C GLY A 173 -19.11 14.47 -1.34
N ASN A 174 -17.96 15.12 -1.20
CA ASN A 174 -17.23 15.78 -2.28
C ASN A 174 -16.00 15.02 -2.77
N MET A 175 -15.56 13.96 -2.06
CA MET A 175 -14.30 13.27 -2.39
C MET A 175 -14.36 12.59 -3.76
N ARG A 176 -15.43 11.86 -4.08
CA ARG A 176 -15.57 11.24 -5.41
C ARG A 176 -15.52 12.27 -6.54
N ARG A 177 -16.24 13.39 -6.40
CA ARG A 177 -16.20 14.50 -7.36
C ARG A 177 -14.80 15.11 -7.50
N HIS A 178 -14.09 15.28 -6.39
CA HIS A 178 -12.72 15.77 -6.40
C HIS A 178 -11.79 14.81 -7.16
N LEU A 179 -11.89 13.50 -6.89
CA LEU A 179 -11.12 12.48 -7.58
C LEU A 179 -11.44 12.40 -9.08
N ARG A 180 -12.71 12.57 -9.48
CA ARG A 180 -13.08 12.69 -10.90
C ARG A 180 -12.40 13.86 -11.58
N ASN A 181 -12.39 15.02 -10.93
CA ASN A 181 -11.73 16.21 -11.46
C ASN A 181 -10.24 15.96 -11.63
N PHE A 182 -9.60 15.25 -10.69
CA PHE A 182 -8.19 14.88 -10.81
C PHE A 182 -7.92 13.94 -12.00
N ILE A 183 -8.79 12.96 -12.26
CA ILE A 183 -8.69 12.09 -13.45
C ILE A 183 -8.82 12.91 -14.76
N ILE A 184 -9.70 13.90 -14.79
CA ILE A 184 -9.94 14.73 -15.99
C ILE A 184 -8.80 15.73 -16.23
N SER A 185 -8.37 16.41 -15.16
CA SER A 185 -7.35 17.46 -15.23
C SER A 185 -5.93 16.92 -15.26
N GLU A 186 -5.72 15.71 -14.74
CA GLU A 186 -4.41 15.09 -14.46
C GLU A 186 -3.51 15.95 -13.53
N LYS A 187 -4.10 16.95 -12.89
CA LYS A 187 -3.45 17.90 -11.99
C LYS A 187 -4.11 17.84 -10.64
N LEU A 188 -3.29 17.71 -9.60
CA LEU A 188 -3.80 17.73 -8.25
C LEU A 188 -4.42 19.10 -7.92
N SER A 189 -5.57 19.08 -7.26
CA SER A 189 -6.21 20.27 -6.69
C SER A 189 -6.20 20.17 -5.16
N PRO A 190 -6.40 21.27 -4.42
CA PRO A 190 -6.43 21.23 -2.96
C PRO A 190 -7.39 20.16 -2.44
N LEU A 191 -6.94 19.41 -1.44
CA LEU A 191 -7.70 18.31 -0.85
C LEU A 191 -9.09 18.77 -0.37
N PRO A 192 -10.14 17.95 -0.50
CA PRO A 192 -11.50 18.30 -0.11
C PRO A 192 -11.70 18.20 1.42
N THR A 193 -10.99 19.04 2.17
CA THR A 193 -11.07 19.10 3.65
C THR A 193 -12.10 20.13 4.12
N ILE A 194 -12.65 19.94 5.32
CA ILE A 194 -13.61 20.88 5.94
C ILE A 194 -12.82 21.93 6.75
N SER A 195 -12.27 22.92 6.03
CA SER A 195 -11.54 24.13 6.53
C SER A 195 -10.28 23.91 7.41
N GLU A 196 -9.23 24.68 7.14
CA GLU A 196 -7.97 24.71 7.91
C GLU A 196 -8.15 25.16 9.38
N ARG A 197 -9.25 25.85 9.73
CA ARG A 197 -9.41 26.60 10.99
C ARG A 197 -10.12 25.85 12.12
N LEU A 198 -10.55 24.60 11.90
CA LEU A 198 -11.28 23.79 12.89
C LEU A 198 -10.46 22.64 13.49
N CYS A 199 -9.14 22.59 13.25
CA CYS A 199 -8.24 21.63 13.91
C CYS A 199 -8.00 21.93 15.40
N SER A 200 -8.58 23.00 15.96
CA SER A 200 -8.26 23.53 17.29
C SER A 200 -8.82 22.75 18.50
N ARG A 201 -9.36 21.55 18.29
CA ARG A 201 -9.55 20.56 19.36
C ARG A 201 -9.20 19.17 18.84
N ILE A 202 -7.91 18.94 18.61
CA ILE A 202 -7.38 17.59 18.37
C ILE A 202 -7.64 16.79 19.65
N LYS A 203 -8.74 16.04 19.69
CA LYS A 203 -8.77 14.85 20.54
C LYS A 203 -7.61 14.00 20.04
N VAL A 204 -6.64 13.72 20.91
CA VAL A 204 -5.55 12.80 20.59
C VAL A 204 -6.22 11.51 20.09
N ASN A 205 -6.09 11.27 18.79
CA ASN A 205 -6.60 10.06 18.17
C ASN A 205 -5.94 8.87 18.86
N LYS A 206 -6.72 7.85 19.23
CA LYS A 206 -6.17 6.72 19.96
C LYS A 206 -5.28 5.93 19.00
N LYS A 207 -3.97 5.91 19.25
CA LYS A 207 -3.03 5.01 18.58
C LYS A 207 -3.25 3.61 19.14
N LEU A 208 -3.51 2.65 18.26
CA LEU A 208 -3.59 1.24 18.62
C LEU A 208 -2.31 0.55 18.16
N GLU A 209 -1.51 0.08 19.11
CA GLU A 209 -0.34 -0.74 18.81
C GLU A 209 -0.77 -2.13 18.37
N TYR A 210 -0.14 -2.62 17.31
CA TYR A 210 -0.39 -3.92 16.72
C TYR A 210 0.95 -4.57 16.37
N THR A 211 1.14 -5.82 16.79
CA THR A 211 2.38 -6.56 16.55
C THR A 211 2.07 -7.78 15.71
N ILE A 212 2.79 -7.92 14.59
CA ILE A 212 2.76 -9.12 13.76
C ILE A 212 3.97 -9.97 14.12
N GLU A 213 3.72 -11.16 14.64
CA GLU A 213 4.75 -12.15 14.93
C GLU A 213 5.24 -12.80 13.64
N LEU A 214 6.55 -12.76 13.42
CA LEU A 214 7.24 -13.22 12.21
C LEU A 214 8.06 -14.46 12.50
N TRP A 215 7.89 -15.43 11.61
CA TRP A 215 8.53 -16.73 11.72
C TRP A 215 9.32 -17.05 10.46
N CYS A 216 10.07 -18.15 10.52
CA CYS A 216 10.84 -18.70 9.41
C CYS A 216 11.92 -17.73 8.88
N ILE A 217 12.75 -18.24 7.97
CA ILE A 217 13.73 -17.46 7.22
C ILE A 217 13.09 -16.45 6.25
N CYS A 218 11.82 -16.63 5.91
CA CYS A 218 11.09 -15.70 5.05
C CYS A 218 10.52 -14.49 5.82
N ARG A 219 10.59 -14.49 7.16
CA ARG A 219 10.05 -13.43 8.03
C ARG A 219 8.57 -13.14 7.76
N LEU A 220 7.77 -14.20 7.68
CA LEU A 220 6.31 -14.12 7.50
C LEU A 220 5.57 -14.76 8.68
N PRO A 221 4.30 -14.39 8.92
CA PRO A 221 3.49 -15.01 9.98
C PRO A 221 3.29 -16.52 9.78
N GLU A 222 2.95 -17.24 10.85
CA GLU A 222 2.68 -18.70 10.81
C GLU A 222 1.65 -19.07 9.73
N PHE A 223 0.54 -18.33 9.68
CA PHE A 223 -0.59 -18.59 8.79
C PHE A 223 -0.28 -18.29 7.31
N ALA A 224 0.89 -17.72 6.98
CA ALA A 224 1.25 -17.40 5.61
C ALA A 224 1.19 -18.61 4.67
N PHE A 225 1.51 -19.82 5.15
CA PHE A 225 1.40 -21.07 4.39
C PHE A 225 0.60 -22.16 5.12
N LYS A 226 0.19 -21.91 6.37
CA LYS A 226 -0.62 -22.81 7.25
C LYS A 226 0.02 -24.17 7.53
N ASN A 227 1.36 -24.23 7.54
CA ASN A 227 2.12 -25.46 7.74
C ASN A 227 3.57 -25.17 8.14
N MET A 228 3.90 -25.37 9.41
CA MET A 228 5.26 -25.17 9.90
C MET A 228 5.90 -26.48 10.37
N VAL A 229 7.23 -26.48 10.42
CA VAL A 229 8.05 -27.56 10.95
C VAL A 229 9.13 -26.97 11.85
N ASN A 230 9.35 -27.59 13.00
CA ASN A 230 10.36 -27.17 13.97
C ASN A 230 11.69 -27.89 13.71
N CYS A 231 12.81 -27.16 13.78
CA CYS A 231 14.12 -27.78 13.70
C CYS A 231 14.54 -28.37 15.05
N GLN A 232 14.86 -29.67 15.10
CA GLN A 232 15.27 -30.35 16.34
C GLN A 232 16.59 -29.84 16.95
N VAL A 233 17.36 -29.02 16.24
CA VAL A 233 18.67 -28.52 16.69
C VAL A 233 18.58 -27.08 17.19
N CYS A 234 18.07 -26.16 16.38
CA CYS A 234 17.97 -24.74 16.76
C CYS A 234 16.59 -24.34 17.29
N THR A 235 15.64 -25.27 17.34
CA THR A 235 14.25 -25.08 17.80
C THR A 235 13.48 -23.96 17.10
N GLN A 236 13.99 -23.47 15.97
CA GLN A 236 13.31 -22.47 15.13
C GLN A 236 12.24 -23.12 14.26
N TRP A 237 11.18 -22.38 13.98
CA TRP A 237 10.07 -22.81 13.14
C TRP A 237 10.22 -22.30 11.71
N PHE A 238 9.91 -23.17 10.75
CA PHE A 238 10.01 -22.88 9.33
C PHE A 238 8.72 -23.26 8.62
N HIS A 239 8.23 -22.43 7.70
CA HIS A 239 7.19 -22.88 6.78
C HIS A 239 7.74 -24.00 5.91
N LYS A 240 6.98 -25.09 5.77
CA LYS A 240 7.39 -26.26 4.99
C LYS A 240 7.87 -25.88 3.56
N PRO A 241 7.17 -25.00 2.81
CA PRO A 241 7.62 -24.60 1.47
C PRO A 241 8.99 -23.90 1.47
N CYS A 242 9.28 -23.08 2.50
CA CYS A 242 10.54 -22.35 2.60
C CYS A 242 11.77 -23.26 2.82
N VAL A 243 11.56 -24.50 3.22
CA VAL A 243 12.62 -25.50 3.43
C VAL A 243 12.56 -26.66 2.44
N GLY A 244 11.74 -26.54 1.38
CA GLY A 244 11.63 -27.52 0.30
C GLY A 244 10.73 -28.72 0.61
N LEU A 245 9.93 -28.66 1.67
CA LEU A 245 8.92 -29.67 1.98
C LEU A 245 7.63 -29.34 1.23
N GLN A 246 7.38 -30.05 0.14
CA GLN A 246 6.26 -29.79 -0.77
C GLN A 246 4.94 -30.40 -0.28
N ASP A 247 4.97 -31.57 0.37
CA ASP A 247 3.77 -32.18 0.94
C ASP A 247 3.40 -31.53 2.28
N ILE A 248 2.43 -30.62 2.20
CA ILE A 248 1.94 -29.87 3.35
C ILE A 248 1.18 -30.75 4.34
N THR A 249 0.65 -31.90 3.90
CA THR A 249 -0.16 -32.83 4.70
C THR A 249 0.67 -33.87 5.44
N GLN A 250 1.88 -34.17 4.94
CA GLN A 250 2.76 -35.15 5.55
C GLN A 250 3.24 -34.68 6.93
N LYS A 251 3.03 -35.53 7.95
CA LYS A 251 3.64 -35.33 9.27
C LYS A 251 5.14 -35.60 9.18
N VAL A 252 5.94 -34.61 9.56
CA VAL A 252 7.40 -34.72 9.60
C VAL A 252 7.81 -35.02 11.03
N SER A 253 8.30 -36.23 11.28
CA SER A 253 8.70 -36.69 12.62
C SER A 253 10.05 -36.14 13.07
N SER A 254 10.95 -35.84 12.12
CA SER A 254 12.25 -35.24 12.39
C SER A 254 12.62 -34.27 11.28
N PHE A 255 13.10 -33.08 11.65
CA PHE A 255 13.54 -32.05 10.72
C PHE A 255 14.76 -31.32 11.26
N ILE A 256 15.76 -31.14 10.41
CA ILE A 256 16.96 -30.35 10.68
C ILE A 256 17.08 -29.34 9.56
N CYS A 257 17.12 -28.05 9.89
CA CYS A 257 17.24 -27.00 8.89
C CYS A 257 18.62 -27.02 8.21
N LYS A 258 18.72 -26.43 7.01
CA LYS A 258 19.96 -26.40 6.23
C LYS A 258 21.14 -25.85 7.04
N SER A 259 20.93 -24.75 7.78
CA SER A 259 21.97 -24.13 8.61
C SER A 259 22.50 -25.05 9.71
N CYS A 260 21.64 -25.83 10.37
CA CYS A 260 22.07 -26.80 11.38
C CYS A 260 22.73 -28.03 10.75
N ASN A 261 22.26 -28.46 9.58
CA ASN A 261 22.86 -29.60 8.88
C ASN A 261 24.28 -29.28 8.39
N SER A 262 24.49 -28.10 7.83
CA SER A 262 25.82 -27.65 7.39
C SER A 262 26.82 -27.51 8.56
N LYS A 263 26.36 -27.13 9.74
CA LYS A 263 27.21 -27.09 10.96
C LYS A 263 27.61 -28.49 11.44
N LYS A 264 26.75 -29.50 11.30
CA LYS A 264 27.10 -30.90 11.63
C LYS A 264 28.23 -31.44 10.74
N SER A 265 28.25 -31.07 9.45
CA SER A 265 29.32 -31.47 8.53
C SER A 265 30.66 -30.79 8.80
N LEU A 266 30.67 -29.60 9.41
CA LEU A 266 31.90 -28.86 9.75
C LEU A 266 32.51 -29.29 11.10
N VAL A 267 31.75 -29.99 11.95
CA VAL A 267 32.20 -30.50 13.27
C VAL A 267 32.83 -31.91 13.16
N LYS A 268 33.14 -32.40 11.95
CA LYS A 268 34.05 -33.55 11.78
C LYS A 268 35.50 -33.05 11.85
N ILE A 269 35.99 -32.79 13.06
CA ILE A 269 37.43 -32.60 13.31
C ILE A 269 38.04 -33.98 13.60
N LEU A 270 39.17 -34.22 12.94
CA LEU A 270 40.07 -35.38 13.04
C LEU A 270 40.40 -35.79 14.48
#